data_AF-A0A2D9WY30-F1
#
_entry.id   AF-A0A2D9WY30-F1
#
_cell.length_a   1.000
_cell.length_b   1.000
_cell.length_c   1.000
_cell.angle_alpha   90.00
_cell.angle_beta   90.00
_cell.angle_gamma   90.00
#
_symmetry.space_group_name_H-M   'P 1'
#
loop_
_entity.id
_entity.type
_entity.pdbx_description
1 polymer ?
#
loop_
_entity_poly.entity_id
_entity_poly.type
_entity_poly.pdbx_seq_one_letter_code
_entity_poly.pdbx_strand_id
1 'polypeptide(L)'
;MAKKSEVTLEDKLRALYDLQLIDSRVDEIRNVRGELPLEVEDLENEIAGLENRLESFQQEVGNFDFQTKEQKNKIEVAKEEHKKYEENLKKVRNNREYNSIVKEQEFQELEIQLAEKRIKEFIAKKKLKLEAIEQLNEKDNE
;
A
#
# COMPACT_ATOMS: atom_id res chain seq x y z
N MET A 1 -76.97 -26.84 -13.21
CA MET A 1 -76.12 -26.07 -14.16
C MET A 1 -75.44 -24.98 -13.36
N ALA A 2 -74.13 -25.06 -13.17
CA ALA A 2 -73.38 -24.08 -12.37
C ALA A 2 -73.41 -22.74 -13.11
N LYS A 3 -74.09 -21.75 -12.52
CA LYS A 3 -74.18 -20.38 -13.03
C LYS A 3 -72.78 -19.79 -12.92
N LYS A 4 -72.03 -19.77 -14.01
CA LYS A 4 -70.75 -19.07 -14.12
C LYS A 4 -71.03 -17.61 -13.78
N SER A 5 -70.60 -17.15 -12.60
CA SER A 5 -70.66 -15.73 -12.25
C SER A 5 -69.83 -14.99 -13.28
N GLU A 6 -70.48 -14.25 -14.18
CA GLU A 6 -69.78 -13.42 -15.14
C GLU A 6 -68.99 -12.38 -14.36
N VAL A 7 -67.67 -12.47 -14.46
CA VAL A 7 -66.73 -11.50 -13.88
C VAL A 7 -67.16 -10.11 -14.36
N THR A 8 -67.44 -9.21 -13.43
CA THR A 8 -67.92 -7.88 -13.77
C THR A 8 -66.84 -7.10 -14.51
N LEU A 9 -67.24 -6.07 -15.27
CA LEU A 9 -66.30 -5.26 -16.04
C LEU A 9 -65.31 -4.53 -15.10
N GLU A 10 -65.76 -4.17 -13.89
CA GLU A 10 -64.94 -3.59 -12.82
C GLU A 10 -63.91 -4.59 -12.29
N ASP A 11 -64.30 -5.84 -12.02
CA ASP A 11 -63.37 -6.88 -11.57
C ASP A 11 -62.29 -7.19 -12.62
N LYS A 12 -62.64 -7.15 -13.91
CA LYS A 12 -61.68 -7.30 -15.01
C LYS A 12 -60.69 -6.13 -15.08
N LEU A 13 -61.16 -4.90 -14.87
CA LEU A 13 -60.30 -3.72 -14.86
C LEU A 13 -59.35 -3.69 -13.65
N ARG A 14 -59.81 -4.10 -12.47
CA ARG A 14 -58.96 -4.26 -11.29
C ARG A 14 -57.88 -5.33 -11.49
N ALA A 15 -58.27 -6.50 -12.00
CA ALA A 15 -57.31 -7.56 -12.31
C ALA A 15 -56.29 -7.16 -13.38
N LEU A 16 -56.69 -6.35 -14.37
CA LEU A 16 -55.78 -5.80 -15.37
C LEU A 16 -54.80 -4.78 -14.77
N TYR A 17 -55.28 -3.92 -13.88
CA TYR A 17 -54.44 -2.95 -13.19
C TYR A 17 -53.42 -3.64 -12.27
N ASP A 18 -53.84 -4.65 -11.52
CA ASP A 18 -52.95 -5.45 -10.68
C ASP A 18 -51.88 -6.16 -11.51
N LEU A 19 -52.24 -6.68 -12.69
CA LEU A 19 -51.31 -7.28 -13.63
C LEU A 19 -50.29 -6.24 -14.15
N GLN A 20 -50.74 -5.05 -14.53
CA GLN A 20 -49.84 -3.97 -14.98
C GLN A 20 -48.87 -3.53 -13.87
N LEU A 21 -49.30 -3.54 -12.61
CA LEU A 21 -48.44 -3.23 -11.46
C LEU A 21 -47.37 -4.32 -11.28
N ILE A 22 -47.74 -5.59 -11.43
CA ILE A 22 -46.80 -6.72 -11.40
C ILE A 22 -45.82 -6.62 -12.56
N ASP A 23 -46.28 -6.38 -13.78
CA ASP A 23 -45.42 -6.24 -14.97
C ASP A 23 -44.42 -5.08 -14.79
N SER A 24 -44.87 -3.93 -14.26
CA SER A 24 -43.98 -2.80 -13.97
C SER A 24 -42.88 -3.17 -12.96
N ARG A 25 -43.23 -3.90 -11.90
CA ARG A 25 -42.25 -4.43 -10.92
C ARG A 25 -41.30 -5.46 -11.53
N VAL A 26 -41.78 -6.31 -12.43
CA VAL A 26 -40.95 -7.29 -13.14
C VAL A 26 -39.95 -6.58 -14.04
N ASP A 27 -40.35 -5.50 -14.70
CA ASP A 27 -39.45 -4.70 -15.54
C ASP A 27 -38.38 -3.97 -14.70
N GLU A 28 -38.74 -3.42 -13.53
CA GLU A 28 -37.76 -2.87 -12.58
C GLU A 28 -36.74 -3.93 -12.15
N ILE A 29 -37.18 -5.14 -11.78
CA ILE A 29 -36.29 -6.24 -11.39
C ILE A 29 -35.36 -6.62 -12.55
N ARG A 30 -35.85 -6.61 -13.79
CA ARG A 30 -35.03 -6.93 -14.96
C ARG A 30 -33.98 -5.87 -15.26
N ASN A 31 -34.31 -4.59 -15.07
CA ASN A 31 -33.38 -3.48 -15.24
C ASN A 31 -32.27 -3.55 -14.18
N VAL A 32 -32.63 -3.68 -12.90
CA VAL A 32 -31.66 -3.82 -11.81
C VAL A 32 -30.78 -5.05 -12.01
N ARG A 33 -31.35 -6.17 -12.49
CA ARG A 33 -30.55 -7.37 -12.80
C ARG A 33 -29.54 -7.17 -13.93
N GLY A 34 -29.76 -6.20 -14.82
CA GLY A 34 -28.80 -5.83 -15.87
C GLY A 34 -27.73 -4.85 -15.38
N GLU A 35 -28.09 -3.92 -14.49
CA GLU A 35 -27.19 -2.91 -13.93
C GLU A 35 -26.29 -3.48 -12.83
N LEU A 36 -26.82 -4.33 -11.95
CA LEU A 36 -26.10 -4.90 -10.82
C LEU A 36 -24.83 -5.68 -11.21
N PRO A 37 -24.80 -6.50 -12.29
CA PRO A 37 -23.56 -7.14 -12.73
C PRO A 37 -22.46 -6.16 -13.12
N LEU A 38 -22.82 -5.01 -13.73
CA LEU A 38 -21.86 -3.98 -14.11
C LEU A 38 -21.32 -3.28 -12.86
N GLU A 39 -22.19 -2.96 -11.91
CA GLU A 39 -21.80 -2.36 -10.63
C GLU A 39 -20.89 -3.29 -9.81
N VAL A 40 -21.16 -4.60 -9.82
CA VAL A 40 -20.29 -5.60 -9.20
C VAL A 40 -18.93 -5.68 -9.90
N GLU A 41 -18.89 -5.68 -11.24
CA GLU A 41 -17.64 -5.69 -12.01
C GLU A 41 -16.81 -4.42 -11.75
N ASP A 42 -17.44 -3.25 -11.70
CA ASP A 42 -16.78 -1.99 -11.38
C ASP A 42 -16.17 -2.02 -9.98
N LEU A 43 -16.92 -2.51 -8.98
CA LEU A 43 -16.42 -2.70 -7.61
C LEU A 43 -15.28 -3.71 -7.52
N GLU A 44 -15.37 -4.84 -8.23
CA GLU A 44 -14.28 -5.84 -8.30
C GLU A 44 -13.00 -5.25 -8.89
N ASN A 45 -13.12 -4.42 -9.94
CA ASN A 45 -11.98 -3.73 -10.53
C ASN A 45 -11.38 -2.67 -9.59
N GLU A 46 -12.22 -1.95 -8.84
CA GLU A 46 -11.75 -0.99 -7.84
C GLU A 46 -10.99 -1.68 -6.71
N ILE A 47 -11.53 -2.77 -6.15
CA ILE A 47 -10.87 -3.60 -5.13
C ILE A 47 -9.53 -4.12 -5.65
N ALA A 48 -9.49 -4.69 -6.86
CA ALA A 48 -8.24 -5.18 -7.45
C ALA A 48 -7.21 -4.04 -7.63
N GLY A 49 -7.65 -2.83 -7.98
CA GLY A 49 -6.78 -1.66 -8.06
C GLY A 49 -6.19 -1.24 -6.71
N LEU A 50 -6.99 -1.29 -5.65
CA LEU A 50 -6.60 -0.98 -4.28
C LEU A 50 -5.63 -2.03 -3.74
N GLU A 51 -5.91 -3.32 -3.93
CA GLU A 51 -5.03 -4.42 -3.54
C GLU A 51 -3.65 -4.32 -4.19
N ASN A 52 -3.59 -4.06 -5.51
CA ASN A 52 -2.32 -3.88 -6.23
C ASN A 52 -1.51 -2.70 -5.67
N ARG A 53 -2.18 -1.60 -5.31
CA ARG A 53 -1.54 -0.42 -4.74
C ARG A 53 -1.01 -0.70 -3.33
N LEU A 54 -1.76 -1.44 -2.54
CA LEU A 54 -1.39 -1.89 -1.21
C LEU A 54 -0.15 -2.80 -1.28
N GLU A 55 -0.14 -3.79 -2.17
CA GLU A 55 1.01 -4.67 -2.37
C GLU A 55 2.26 -3.87 -2.77
N SER A 56 2.13 -2.93 -3.71
CA SER A 56 3.23 -2.06 -4.12
C SER A 56 3.81 -1.26 -2.94
N PHE A 57 2.97 -0.70 -2.08
CA PHE A 57 3.44 0.04 -0.90
C PHE A 57 4.09 -0.89 0.13
N GLN A 58 3.58 -2.10 0.34
CA GLN A 58 4.22 -3.08 1.21
C GLN A 58 5.60 -3.50 0.70
N GLN A 59 5.75 -3.70 -0.61
CA GLN A 59 7.05 -4.00 -1.23
C GLN A 59 8.05 -2.85 -1.03
N GLU A 60 7.62 -1.60 -1.20
CA GLU A 60 8.46 -0.43 -0.94
C GLU A 60 8.91 -0.34 0.53
N VAL A 61 7.99 -0.59 1.47
CA VAL A 61 8.30 -0.66 2.91
C VAL A 61 9.35 -1.73 3.20
N GLY A 62 9.21 -2.93 2.61
CA GLY A 62 10.19 -4.00 2.71
C GLY A 62 11.55 -3.61 2.13
N ASN A 63 11.58 -2.89 1.01
CA ASN A 63 12.81 -2.37 0.41
C ASN A 63 13.50 -1.35 1.32
N PHE A 64 12.77 -0.43 1.96
CA PHE A 64 13.35 0.51 2.93
C PHE A 64 13.95 -0.22 4.15
N ASP A 65 13.33 -1.30 4.61
CA ASP A 65 13.88 -2.13 5.69
C ASP A 65 15.17 -2.84 5.27
N PHE A 66 15.22 -3.38 4.05
CA PHE A 66 16.43 -3.97 3.49
C PHE A 66 17.56 -2.94 3.37
N GLN A 67 17.28 -1.77 2.79
CA GLN A 67 18.27 -0.69 2.65
C GLN A 67 18.76 -0.20 4.02
N THR A 68 17.87 -0.13 5.02
CA THR A 68 18.25 0.23 6.39
C THR A 68 19.23 -0.79 6.99
N LYS A 69 19.01 -2.09 6.77
CA LYS A 69 19.96 -3.13 7.21
C LYS A 69 21.29 -3.00 6.48
N GLU A 70 21.28 -2.75 5.18
CA GLU A 70 22.51 -2.57 4.40
C GLU A 70 23.33 -1.38 4.91
N GLN A 71 22.69 -0.23 5.20
CA GLN A 71 23.40 0.92 5.78
C GLN A 71 23.95 0.63 7.18
N LYS A 72 23.23 -0.15 8.01
CA LYS A 72 23.74 -0.58 9.32
C LYS A 72 25.00 -1.43 9.19
N ASN A 73 25.03 -2.37 8.25
CA ASN A 73 26.23 -3.17 7.99
C ASN A 73 27.40 -2.29 7.51
N LYS A 74 27.15 -1.30 6.64
CA LYS A 74 28.18 -0.33 6.23
C LYS A 74 28.76 0.43 7.41
N ILE A 75 27.93 0.84 8.37
CA ILE A 75 28.39 1.49 9.60
C ILE A 75 29.28 0.56 10.43
N GLU A 76 28.93 -0.72 10.56
CA GLU A 76 29.75 -1.68 11.30
C GLU A 76 31.12 -1.89 10.65
N VAL A 77 31.16 -2.06 9.33
CA VAL A 77 32.42 -2.18 8.57
C VAL A 77 33.29 -0.92 8.72
N ALA A 78 32.71 0.27 8.53
CA ALA A 78 33.43 1.53 8.67
C ALA A 78 33.96 1.73 10.11
N LYS A 79 33.21 1.30 11.14
CA LYS A 79 33.68 1.31 12.54
C LYS A 79 34.84 0.37 12.78
N GLU A 80 34.85 -0.80 12.15
CA GLU A 80 35.98 -1.73 12.25
C GLU A 80 37.23 -1.17 11.56
N GLU A 81 37.08 -0.59 10.36
CA GLU A 81 38.17 0.06 9.64
C GLU A 81 38.73 1.25 10.41
N HIS A 82 37.86 2.10 10.96
CA HIS A 82 38.27 3.22 11.81
C HIS A 82 39.15 2.78 12.99
N LYS A 83 38.78 1.69 13.68
CA LYS A 83 39.60 1.11 14.76
C LYS A 83 40.95 0.60 14.26
N LYS A 84 40.99 -0.08 13.11
CA LYS A 84 42.25 -0.54 12.49
C LYS A 84 43.17 0.64 12.19
N TYR A 85 42.62 1.73 11.65
CA TYR A 85 43.39 2.95 11.39
C TYR A 85 43.86 3.62 12.70
N GLU A 86 43.05 3.61 13.76
CA GLU A 86 43.43 4.12 15.09
C GLU A 86 44.62 3.37 15.68
N GLU A 87 44.64 2.04 15.54
CA GLU A 87 45.77 1.20 15.96
C GLU A 87 47.03 1.44 15.13
N ASN A 88 46.87 1.62 13.81
CA ASN A 88 47.97 1.93 12.91
C ASN A 88 48.60 3.29 13.23
N LEU A 89 47.79 4.28 13.60
CA LEU A 89 48.23 5.62 13.99
C LEU A 89 49.26 5.58 15.14
N LYS A 90 49.07 4.66 16.11
CA LYS A 90 49.95 4.48 17.27
C LYS A 90 51.34 3.94 16.91
N LYS A 91 51.49 3.30 15.75
CA LYS A 91 52.75 2.69 15.27
C LYS A 91 53.54 3.60 14.33
N VAL A 92 52.92 4.66 13.82
CA VAL A 92 53.49 5.50 12.77
C VAL A 92 54.45 6.53 13.35
N ARG A 93 55.67 6.56 12.83
CA ARG A 93 56.73 7.52 13.22
C ARG A 93 57.02 8.57 12.14
N ASN A 94 56.41 8.43 10.96
CA ASN A 94 56.58 9.32 9.82
C ASN A 94 55.39 10.27 9.70
N ASN A 95 55.66 11.58 9.70
CA ASN A 95 54.63 12.63 9.66
C ASN A 95 53.75 12.56 8.39
N ARG A 96 54.28 12.06 7.28
CA ARG A 96 53.51 11.91 6.03
C ARG A 96 52.50 10.78 6.12
N GLU A 97 52.91 9.63 6.65
CA GLU A 97 52.03 8.47 6.86
C GLU A 97 50.97 8.77 7.92
N TYR A 98 51.36 9.52 8.96
CA TYR A 98 50.43 9.97 10.01
C TYR A 98 49.28 10.77 9.38
N ASN A 99 49.60 11.80 8.60
CA ASN A 99 48.59 12.62 7.93
C ASN A 99 47.70 11.83 6.95
N SER A 100 48.24 10.81 6.29
CA SER A 100 47.44 9.94 5.42
C SER A 100 46.45 9.11 6.23
N ILE A 101 46.87 8.50 7.34
CA ILE A 101 45.97 7.67 8.17
C ILE A 101 44.90 8.51 8.85
N VAL A 102 45.23 9.74 9.30
CA VAL A 102 44.23 10.67 9.86
C VAL A 102 43.13 10.95 8.84
N LYS A 103 43.48 11.22 7.57
CA LYS A 103 42.49 11.44 6.51
C LYS A 103 41.61 10.23 6.26
N GLU A 104 42.18 9.02 6.31
CA GLU A 104 41.40 7.78 6.21
C GLU A 104 40.43 7.64 7.41
N GLN A 105 40.85 7.98 8.64
CA GLN A 105 39.93 7.98 9.79
C GLN A 105 38.79 8.99 9.64
N GLU A 106 39.10 10.22 9.21
CA GLU A 106 38.09 11.25 8.93
C GLU A 106 37.12 10.80 7.82
N PHE A 107 37.63 10.12 6.79
CA PHE A 107 36.81 9.55 5.73
C PHE A 107 35.83 8.51 6.28
N GLN A 108 36.31 7.57 7.11
CA GLN A 108 35.45 6.55 7.73
C GLN A 108 34.40 7.17 8.66
N GLU A 109 34.74 8.22 9.42
CA GLU A 109 33.76 8.96 10.23
C GLU A 109 32.69 9.64 9.38
N LEU A 110 33.07 10.25 8.25
CA LEU A 110 32.13 10.85 7.32
C LEU A 110 31.20 9.81 6.67
N GLU A 111 31.71 8.62 6.35
CA GLU A 111 30.89 7.52 5.84
C GLU A 111 29.86 7.05 6.87
N ILE A 112 30.27 6.91 8.14
CA ILE A 112 29.34 6.56 9.23
C ILE A 112 28.23 7.60 9.33
N GLN A 113 28.58 8.90 9.36
CA GLN A 113 27.58 9.98 9.44
C GLN A 113 26.64 9.99 8.23
N LEU A 114 27.15 9.73 7.03
CA LEU A 114 26.34 9.66 5.82
C LEU A 114 25.36 8.49 5.87
N ALA A 115 25.83 7.31 6.29
CA ALA A 115 24.98 6.12 6.44
C ALA A 115 23.91 6.33 7.53
N GLU A 116 24.25 6.98 8.64
CA GLU A 116 23.28 7.35 9.69
C GLU A 116 22.20 8.31 9.18
N LYS A 117 22.58 9.31 8.37
CA LYS A 117 21.61 10.21 7.73
C LYS A 117 20.67 9.45 6.79
N ARG A 118 21.21 8.57 5.95
CA ARG A 118 20.40 7.72 5.06
C ARG A 118 19.44 6.82 5.83
N ILE A 119 19.86 6.23 6.94
CA ILE A 119 18.98 5.45 7.81
C ILE A 119 17.81 6.30 8.32
N LYS A 120 18.06 7.53 8.79
CA LYS A 120 17.00 8.44 9.24
C LYS A 120 16.02 8.78 8.12
N GLU A 121 16.52 9.02 6.91
CA GLU A 121 15.69 9.27 5.73
C GLU A 121 14.81 8.06 5.38
N PHE A 122 15.37 6.84 5.40
CA PHE A 122 14.61 5.62 5.12
C PHE A 122 13.55 5.36 6.18
N ILE A 123 13.83 5.61 7.46
CA ILE A 123 12.85 5.49 8.55
C ILE A 123 11.71 6.50 8.34
N ALA A 124 12.02 7.74 7.97
CA ALA A 124 10.99 8.76 7.69
C ALA A 124 10.12 8.38 6.47
N LYS A 125 10.75 7.94 5.38
CA LYS A 125 10.04 7.45 4.18
C LYS A 125 9.16 6.24 4.48
N LYS A 126 9.67 5.29 5.27
CA LYS A 126 8.92 4.13 5.74
C LYS A 126 7.68 4.55 6.52
N LYS A 127 7.83 5.50 7.46
CA LYS A 127 6.71 6.00 8.27
C LYS A 127 5.62 6.63 7.38
N LEU A 128 6.00 7.51 6.45
CA LEU A 128 5.05 8.12 5.52
C LEU A 128 4.31 7.08 4.67
N LYS A 129 5.00 6.02 4.25
CA LYS A 129 4.37 4.93 3.49
C LYS A 129 3.46 4.06 4.34
N LEU A 130 3.79 3.81 5.61
CA LEU A 130 2.90 3.11 6.53
C LEU A 130 1.62 3.91 6.80
N GLU A 131 1.74 5.23 7.01
CA GLU A 131 0.57 6.12 7.14
C GLU A 131 -0.30 6.08 5.87
N ALA A 132 0.31 6.03 4.68
CA ALA A 132 -0.43 5.90 3.43
C ALA A 132 -1.11 4.53 3.28
N ILE A 133 -0.52 3.44 3.81
CA ILE A 133 -1.15 2.11 3.84
C ILE A 133 -2.33 2.10 4.82
N GLU A 134 -2.19 2.72 6.00
CA GLU A 134 -3.28 2.83 6.98
C GLU A 134 -4.48 3.58 6.38
N GLN A 135 -4.25 4.71 5.71
CA GLN A 135 -5.31 5.45 5.01
C GLN A 135 -5.97 4.65 3.88
N LEU A 136 -5.23 3.76 3.22
CA LEU A 136 -5.76 2.93 2.14
C LEU A 136 -6.62 1.80 2.71
N ASN A 137 -6.15 1.16 3.79
CA ASN A 137 -6.93 0.16 4.53
C ASN A 137 -8.20 0.75 5.17
N GLU A 138 -8.18 2.00 5.64
CA GLU A 138 -9.38 2.66 6.15
C GLU A 138 -10.44 2.81 5.05
N LYS A 139 -10.03 3.17 3.83
CA LYS A 139 -10.93 3.26 2.68
C LYS A 139 -11.48 1.91 2.23
N ASP A 140 -10.68 0.85 2.32
CA ASP A 140 -11.13 -0.51 1.98
C ASP A 140 -12.17 -1.05 2.98
N ASN A 141 -12.27 -0.45 4.18
CA ASN A 141 -13.21 -0.87 5.24
C ASN A 141 -14.45 0.03 5.37
N GLU A 142 -14.51 1.17 4.66
CA GLU A 142 -15.71 2.04 4.55
C GLU A 142 -16.62 1.60 3.41
#